data_AF-A0A9E4ZBA1-F1
#
_entry.id   AF-A0A9E4ZBA1-F1
#
_cell.length_a   1.000
_cell.length_b   1.000
_cell.length_c   1.000
_cell.angle_alpha   90.00
_cell.angle_beta   90.00
_cell.angle_gamma   90.00
#
_symmetry.space_group_name_H-M   'P 1'
#
loop_
_entity.id
_entity.type
_entity.pdbx_description
1 polymer ?
#
loop_
_entity_poly.entity_id
_entity_poly.type
_entity_poly.pdbx_seq_one_letter_code
_entity_poly.pdbx_strand_id
1 'polypeptide(L)'
;MWGRCYEDSGAPPYWPWIEVTRARVRDFDASQLLEQMGPGAAHIAEIVPEVRVKLPGLAAPPELEPEQARFQLFDSMTTFLANTSRLQPLVLALEDLHWADTSSLRMLDFLGSRIANTHLMVVGAYRDEEIPPEHPLSQTLGSLSAEPSFRLETLRRFSAEETASLIEATGGLPPTEDLVQRIQGHTEGNPMFVGEVVRLLEEQGGLDSSEADKGAALEVPESVRAVTRQRLRGLSAECNQTLL
;
A
#
# COMPACT_ATOMS: atom_id res chain seq x y z
N MET A 1 -10.75 0.19 2.76
CA MET A 1 -10.75 -0.48 1.44
C MET A 1 -9.33 -0.53 0.93
N TRP A 2 -9.01 -1.52 0.10
CA TRP A 2 -7.67 -1.78 -0.39
C TRP A 2 -7.66 -1.73 -1.92
N GLY A 3 -6.64 -1.12 -2.49
CA GLY A 3 -6.32 -1.20 -3.91
C GLY A 3 -4.82 -1.42 -4.07
N ARG A 4 -4.43 -2.33 -4.95
CA ARG A 4 -3.01 -2.68 -5.16
C ARG A 4 -2.56 -2.32 -6.56
N CYS A 5 -1.34 -1.80 -6.68
CA CYS A 5 -0.72 -1.48 -7.96
C CYS A 5 0.23 -2.61 -8.40
N TYR A 6 0.44 -2.77 -9.70
CA TYR A 6 1.18 -3.90 -10.27
C TYR A 6 2.12 -3.44 -11.39
N GLU A 7 3.39 -3.86 -11.32
CA GLU A 7 4.49 -3.39 -12.17
C GLU A 7 4.27 -3.68 -13.66
N ASP A 8 3.76 -4.88 -13.98
CA ASP A 8 3.69 -5.38 -15.36
C ASP A 8 2.68 -6.52 -15.56
N SER A 9 1.61 -6.58 -14.75
CA SER A 9 0.75 -7.78 -14.66
C SER A 9 -0.37 -7.87 -15.71
N GLY A 10 -0.37 -7.04 -16.75
CA GLY A 10 -1.52 -6.91 -17.65
C GLY A 10 -2.77 -6.32 -16.96
N ALA A 11 -2.59 -5.67 -15.79
CA ALA A 11 -3.66 -4.97 -15.11
C ALA A 11 -4.15 -3.81 -15.99
N PRO A 12 -5.48 -3.62 -16.12
CA PRO A 12 -6.01 -2.52 -16.90
C PRO A 12 -5.70 -1.17 -16.22
N PRO A 13 -5.74 -0.05 -16.97
CA PRO A 13 -5.65 1.28 -16.40
C PRO A 13 -6.65 1.47 -15.26
N TYR A 14 -6.29 2.25 -14.25
CA TYR A 14 -7.14 2.53 -13.08
C TYR A 14 -7.36 1.34 -12.14
N TRP A 15 -6.58 0.26 -12.25
CA TRP A 15 -6.77 -0.96 -11.46
C TRP A 15 -7.02 -0.75 -9.95
N PRO A 16 -6.20 0.00 -9.19
CA PRO A 16 -6.46 0.22 -7.76
C PRO A 16 -7.84 0.85 -7.50
N TRP A 17 -8.29 1.74 -8.38
CA TRP A 17 -9.61 2.39 -8.28
C TRP A 17 -10.75 1.43 -8.64
N ILE A 18 -10.52 0.55 -9.62
CA ILE A 18 -11.45 -0.51 -9.98
C ILE A 18 -11.64 -1.47 -8.80
N GLU A 19 -10.56 -1.86 -8.11
CA GLU A 19 -10.64 -2.75 -6.93
C GLU A 19 -11.41 -2.11 -5.78
N VAL A 20 -11.10 -0.86 -5.44
CA VAL A 20 -11.81 -0.08 -4.41
C VAL A 20 -13.30 0.03 -4.74
N THR A 21 -13.63 0.33 -6.00
CA THR A 21 -15.02 0.46 -6.44
C THR A 21 -15.76 -0.86 -6.40
N ARG A 22 -15.13 -1.94 -6.88
CA ARG A 22 -15.71 -3.30 -6.84
C ARG A 22 -16.05 -3.74 -5.42
N ALA A 23 -15.21 -3.40 -4.44
CA ALA A 23 -15.51 -3.70 -3.04
C ALA A 23 -16.84 -3.06 -2.61
N ARG A 24 -17.07 -1.77 -2.90
CA ARG A 24 -18.34 -1.09 -2.59
C ARG A 24 -19.52 -1.58 -3.42
N VAL A 25 -19.31 -1.87 -4.71
CA VAL A 25 -20.35 -2.44 -5.56
C VAL A 25 -20.85 -3.76 -5.00
N ARG A 26 -20.00 -4.58 -4.37
CA ARG A 26 -20.44 -5.80 -3.67
C ARG A 26 -21.28 -5.49 -2.43
N ASP A 27 -20.87 -4.50 -1.64
CA ASP A 27 -21.46 -4.19 -0.33
C ASP A 27 -22.83 -3.47 -0.41
N PHE A 28 -23.04 -2.58 -1.40
CA PHE A 28 -24.27 -1.79 -1.53
C PHE A 28 -25.36 -2.52 -2.30
N ASP A 29 -26.64 -2.32 -2.00
CA ASP A 29 -27.71 -2.72 -2.91
C ASP A 29 -27.80 -1.77 -4.13
N ALA A 30 -28.67 -2.08 -5.10
CA ALA A 30 -28.81 -1.28 -6.32
C ALA A 30 -29.28 0.16 -6.03
N SER A 31 -30.18 0.36 -5.06
CA SER A 31 -30.70 1.69 -4.72
C SER A 31 -29.63 2.55 -4.06
N GLN A 32 -28.88 1.99 -3.12
CA GLN A 32 -27.75 2.63 -2.47
C GLN A 32 -26.66 2.95 -3.48
N LEU A 33 -26.31 2.02 -4.36
CA LEU A 33 -25.27 2.22 -5.35
C LEU A 33 -25.63 3.38 -6.30
N LEU A 34 -26.87 3.42 -6.77
CA LEU A 34 -27.36 4.50 -7.63
C LEU A 34 -27.37 5.85 -6.90
N GLU A 35 -27.80 5.88 -5.64
CA GLU A 35 -27.78 7.10 -4.82
C GLU A 35 -26.35 7.63 -4.62
N GLN A 36 -25.39 6.74 -4.30
CA GLN A 36 -24.02 7.15 -4.03
C GLN A 36 -23.26 7.55 -5.31
N MET A 37 -23.46 6.84 -6.43
CA MET A 37 -22.80 7.15 -7.71
C MET A 37 -23.46 8.32 -8.45
N GLY A 38 -24.76 8.52 -8.26
CA GLY A 38 -25.53 9.58 -8.90
C GLY A 38 -25.42 9.56 -10.43
N PRO A 39 -25.40 10.74 -11.08
CA PRO A 39 -25.25 10.85 -12.55
C PRO A 39 -23.95 10.23 -13.09
N GLY A 40 -22.92 10.11 -12.24
CA GLY A 40 -21.62 9.57 -12.61
C GLY A 40 -21.57 8.04 -12.77
N ALA A 41 -22.65 7.33 -12.42
CA ALA A 41 -22.71 5.87 -12.49
C ALA A 41 -22.38 5.32 -13.89
N ALA A 42 -22.82 6.02 -14.95
CA ALA A 42 -22.57 5.61 -16.33
C ALA A 42 -21.09 5.67 -16.72
N HIS A 43 -20.35 6.67 -16.22
CA HIS A 43 -18.90 6.84 -16.44
C HIS A 43 -18.08 5.82 -15.66
N ILE A 44 -18.41 5.59 -14.38
CA ILE A 44 -17.74 4.56 -13.57
C ILE A 44 -17.94 3.17 -14.18
N ALA A 45 -19.12 2.92 -14.74
CA ALA A 45 -19.46 1.66 -15.39
C ALA A 45 -18.69 1.37 -16.69
N GLU A 46 -17.92 2.31 -17.24
CA GLU A 46 -17.01 2.08 -18.36
C GLU A 46 -15.78 1.26 -17.94
N ILE A 47 -15.28 1.50 -16.71
CA ILE A 47 -14.10 0.81 -16.17
C ILE A 47 -14.45 -0.26 -15.13
N VAL A 48 -15.67 -0.23 -14.57
CA VAL A 48 -16.18 -1.23 -13.62
C VAL A 48 -17.47 -1.86 -14.16
N PRO A 49 -17.40 -2.88 -15.02
CA PRO A 49 -18.57 -3.49 -15.65
C PRO A 49 -19.63 -4.02 -14.66
N GLU A 50 -19.21 -4.40 -13.45
CA GLU A 50 -20.09 -4.88 -12.37
C GLU A 50 -21.16 -3.85 -11.98
N VAL A 51 -20.90 -2.56 -12.21
CA VAL A 51 -21.89 -1.49 -12.01
C VAL A 51 -23.07 -1.67 -12.96
N ARG A 52 -22.85 -2.01 -14.24
CA ARG A 52 -23.96 -2.27 -15.18
C ARG A 52 -24.73 -3.53 -14.84
N VAL A 53 -24.05 -4.55 -14.33
CA VAL A 53 -24.70 -5.78 -13.88
C VAL A 53 -25.66 -5.48 -12.73
N LYS A 54 -25.26 -4.61 -11.80
CA LYS A 54 -26.07 -4.23 -10.64
C LYS A 54 -27.14 -3.18 -10.96
N LEU A 55 -26.89 -2.35 -11.98
CA LEU A 55 -27.76 -1.27 -12.45
C LEU A 55 -28.05 -1.43 -13.95
N PRO A 56 -28.88 -2.42 -14.35
CA PRO A 56 -29.11 -2.75 -15.75
C PRO A 56 -29.81 -1.64 -16.56
N GLY A 57 -30.43 -0.66 -15.88
CA GLY A 57 -31.09 0.49 -16.50
C GLY A 57 -30.19 1.69 -16.79
N LEU A 58 -28.88 1.60 -16.55
CA LEU A 58 -27.97 2.72 -16.81
C LEU A 58 -27.85 2.99 -18.30
N ALA A 59 -28.12 4.24 -18.68
CA ALA A 59 -27.82 4.74 -20.01
C ALA A 59 -26.30 4.64 -20.30
N ALA A 60 -25.95 4.60 -21.58
CA ALA A 60 -24.57 4.82 -21.98
C ALA A 60 -24.16 6.26 -21.63
N PRO A 61 -22.92 6.49 -21.18
CA PRO A 61 -22.42 7.86 -21.05
C PRO A 61 -22.45 8.56 -22.41
N PRO A 62 -22.57 9.90 -22.44
CA PRO A 62 -22.49 10.65 -23.68
C PRO A 62 -21.12 10.42 -24.34
N GLU A 63 -21.08 10.41 -25.68
CA GLU A 63 -19.82 10.42 -26.42
C GLU A 63 -19.11 11.75 -26.15
N LEU A 64 -17.93 11.68 -25.54
CA LEU A 64 -17.12 12.82 -25.16
C LEU A 64 -15.72 12.67 -25.74
N GLU A 65 -15.05 13.79 -25.95
CA GLU A 65 -13.62 13.78 -26.27
C GLU A 65 -12.82 13.10 -25.15
N PRO A 66 -11.72 12.39 -25.45
CA PRO A 66 -11.01 11.54 -24.49
C PRO A 66 -10.63 12.25 -23.17
N GLU A 67 -10.25 13.53 -23.25
CA GLU A 67 -9.90 14.32 -22.07
C GLU A 67 -11.12 14.68 -21.21
N GLN A 68 -12.25 15.00 -21.84
CA GLN A 68 -13.50 15.28 -21.15
C GLN A 68 -14.06 14.00 -20.51
N ALA A 69 -14.01 12.87 -21.22
CA ALA A 69 -14.40 11.57 -20.68
C ALA A 69 -13.59 11.21 -19.43
N ARG A 70 -12.26 11.40 -19.49
CA ARG A 70 -11.37 11.19 -18.33
C ARG A 70 -11.72 12.10 -17.16
N PHE A 71 -11.98 13.38 -17.41
CA PHE A 71 -12.40 14.30 -16.36
C PHE A 71 -13.72 13.86 -15.71
N GLN A 72 -14.72 13.49 -16.52
CA GLN A 72 -16.00 13.01 -16.01
C GLN A 72 -15.86 11.72 -15.19
N LEU A 73 -14.99 10.79 -15.61
CA LEU A 73 -14.67 9.61 -14.83
C LEU A 73 -14.06 9.99 -13.47
N PHE A 74 -13.11 10.92 -13.45
CA PHE A 74 -12.43 11.35 -12.22
C PHE A 74 -13.39 12.04 -11.25
N ASP A 75 -14.22 12.94 -11.78
CA ASP A 75 -15.24 13.64 -11.01
C ASP A 75 -16.30 12.68 -10.46
N SER A 76 -16.76 11.73 -11.28
CA SER A 76 -17.72 10.70 -10.90
C SER A 76 -17.17 9.80 -9.79
N MET A 77 -15.93 9.33 -9.94
CA MET A 77 -15.29 8.46 -8.95
C MET A 77 -15.02 9.20 -7.63
N THR A 78 -14.57 10.45 -7.71
CA THR A 78 -14.35 11.32 -6.53
C THR A 78 -15.66 11.56 -5.80
N THR A 79 -16.72 11.91 -6.53
CA THR A 79 -18.06 12.12 -5.99
C THR A 79 -18.59 10.85 -5.33
N PHE A 80 -18.44 9.70 -5.97
CA PHE A 80 -18.85 8.41 -5.42
C PHE A 80 -18.16 8.10 -4.09
N LEU A 81 -16.83 8.27 -4.01
CA LEU A 81 -16.06 8.02 -2.80
C LEU A 81 -16.39 9.03 -1.70
N ALA A 82 -16.56 10.31 -2.04
CA ALA A 82 -16.96 11.36 -1.11
C ALA A 82 -18.39 11.17 -0.58
N ASN A 83 -19.33 10.71 -1.42
CA ASN A 83 -20.69 10.40 -1.01
C ASN A 83 -20.70 9.19 -0.06
N THR A 84 -19.98 8.14 -0.44
CA THR A 84 -19.80 6.93 0.36
C THR A 84 -19.19 7.25 1.73
N SER A 85 -18.22 8.17 1.81
CA SER A 85 -17.58 8.55 3.07
C SER A 85 -18.52 9.32 4.02
N ARG A 86 -19.61 9.92 3.52
CA ARG A 86 -20.64 10.55 4.38
C ARG A 86 -21.53 9.54 5.08
N LEU A 87 -21.70 8.34 4.53
CA LEU A 87 -22.43 7.26 5.20
C LEU A 87 -21.61 6.68 6.36
N GLN A 88 -20.31 6.48 6.12
CA GLN A 88 -19.36 5.98 7.10
C GLN A 88 -17.96 6.48 6.72
N PRO A 89 -17.13 6.92 7.70
CA PRO A 89 -15.75 7.31 7.43
C PRO A 89 -14.99 6.23 6.66
N LEU A 90 -14.22 6.65 5.66
CA LEU A 90 -13.59 5.73 4.71
C LEU A 90 -12.08 5.92 4.69
N VAL A 91 -11.35 4.82 4.87
CA VAL A 91 -9.91 4.75 4.63
C VAL A 91 -9.64 3.94 3.36
N LEU A 92 -8.93 4.54 2.41
CA LEU A 92 -8.41 3.90 1.21
C LEU A 92 -6.93 3.62 1.40
N ALA A 93 -6.55 2.35 1.52
CA ALA A 93 -5.15 1.92 1.49
C ALA A 93 -4.78 1.57 0.05
N LEU A 94 -3.84 2.31 -0.53
CA LEU A 94 -3.26 2.08 -1.85
C LEU A 94 -1.85 1.53 -1.67
N GLU A 95 -1.66 0.27 -2.03
CA GLU A 95 -0.37 -0.41 -1.92
C GLU A 95 0.41 -0.35 -3.23
N ASP A 96 1.74 -0.43 -3.10
CA ASP A 96 2.69 -0.53 -4.21
C ASP A 96 2.59 0.63 -5.21
N LEU A 97 2.31 1.87 -4.78
CA LEU A 97 2.08 3.02 -5.69
C LEU A 97 3.23 3.30 -6.68
N HIS A 98 4.42 2.79 -6.41
CA HIS A 98 5.56 2.84 -7.32
C HIS A 98 5.33 2.07 -8.63
N TRP A 99 4.38 1.13 -8.62
CA TRP A 99 3.94 0.37 -9.79
C TRP A 99 2.61 0.86 -10.39
N ALA A 100 2.09 1.99 -9.94
CA ALA A 100 0.83 2.51 -10.44
C ALA A 100 0.97 3.06 -11.87
N ASP A 101 0.00 2.76 -12.74
CA ASP A 101 -0.06 3.37 -14.07
C ASP A 101 -0.29 4.89 -13.97
N THR A 102 0.17 5.64 -14.98
CA THR A 102 0.05 7.10 -15.02
C THR A 102 -1.39 7.60 -14.86
N SER A 103 -2.38 6.85 -15.36
CA SER A 103 -3.79 7.25 -15.26
C SER A 103 -4.31 7.06 -13.84
N SER A 104 -3.93 5.98 -13.15
CA SER A 104 -4.19 5.77 -11.72
C SER A 104 -3.59 6.88 -10.86
N LEU A 105 -2.35 7.30 -11.15
CA LEU A 105 -1.67 8.37 -10.43
C LEU A 105 -2.32 9.75 -10.66
N ARG A 106 -2.78 10.03 -11.89
CA ARG A 106 -3.55 11.24 -12.18
C ARG A 106 -4.89 11.28 -11.45
N MET A 107 -5.54 10.12 -11.29
CA MET A 107 -6.75 10.02 -10.49
C MET A 107 -6.46 10.27 -9.00
N LEU A 108 -5.33 9.77 -8.48
CA LEU A 108 -4.88 10.05 -7.11
C LEU A 108 -4.68 11.55 -6.87
N ASP A 109 -4.00 12.23 -7.78
CA ASP A 109 -3.78 13.69 -7.75
C ASP A 109 -5.10 14.46 -7.78
N PHE A 110 -6.00 14.09 -8.70
CA PHE A 110 -7.33 14.69 -8.82
C PHE A 110 -8.18 14.52 -7.55
N LEU A 111 -8.13 13.33 -6.95
CA LEU A 111 -8.85 13.01 -5.72
C LEU A 111 -8.25 13.78 -4.54
N GLY A 112 -6.93 13.77 -4.39
CA GLY A 112 -6.22 14.39 -3.26
C GLY A 112 -6.55 15.88 -3.08
N SER A 113 -6.63 16.61 -4.19
CA SER A 113 -7.01 18.04 -4.21
C SER A 113 -8.48 18.34 -3.85
N ARG A 114 -9.33 17.32 -3.67
CA ARG A 114 -10.79 17.49 -3.44
C ARG A 114 -11.30 16.88 -2.14
N ILE A 115 -10.48 16.09 -1.43
CA ILE A 115 -10.96 15.30 -0.29
C ILE A 115 -10.76 15.97 1.07
N ALA A 116 -10.14 17.15 1.12
CA ALA A 116 -9.79 17.84 2.37
C ALA A 116 -11.00 18.08 3.32
N ASN A 117 -12.20 18.25 2.77
CA ASN A 117 -13.44 18.48 3.55
C ASN A 117 -14.38 17.26 3.57
N THR A 118 -13.84 16.06 3.38
CA THR A 118 -14.62 14.81 3.35
C THR A 118 -14.16 13.88 4.48
N HIS A 119 -14.95 12.85 4.79
CA HIS A 119 -14.53 11.80 5.74
C HIS A 119 -13.72 10.70 5.06
N LEU A 120 -12.92 11.07 4.06
CA LEU A 120 -12.09 10.16 3.27
C LEU A 120 -10.62 10.38 3.61
N MET A 121 -9.94 9.31 4.01
CA MET A 121 -8.49 9.28 4.17
C MET A 121 -7.89 8.36 3.11
N VAL A 122 -6.84 8.81 2.43
CA VAL A 122 -6.06 8.00 1.50
C VAL A 122 -4.69 7.76 2.11
N VAL A 123 -4.31 6.50 2.24
CA VAL A 123 -3.01 6.04 2.72
C VAL A 123 -2.32 5.36 1.55
N GLY A 124 -1.22 5.94 1.08
CA GLY A 124 -0.41 5.38 0.01
C GLY A 124 0.88 4.79 0.55
N ALA A 125 1.22 3.56 0.15
CA ALA A 125 2.51 2.95 0.43
C ALA A 125 3.31 2.78 -0.88
N TYR A 126 4.59 3.13 -0.85
CA TYR A 126 5.50 2.95 -1.97
C TYR A 126 6.93 2.72 -1.48
N ARG A 127 7.80 2.27 -2.39
CA ARG A 127 9.22 2.10 -2.14
C ARG A 127 9.97 3.29 -2.72
N ASP A 128 10.62 4.06 -1.87
CA ASP A 128 11.38 5.25 -2.25
C ASP A 128 12.58 4.91 -3.15
N GLU A 129 13.24 3.78 -2.92
CA GLU A 129 14.35 3.27 -3.73
C GLU A 129 13.99 3.03 -5.21
N GLU A 130 12.70 2.80 -5.51
CA GLU A 130 12.20 2.50 -6.86
C GLU A 130 11.65 3.74 -7.59
N ILE A 131 11.81 4.93 -7.01
CA ILE A 131 11.22 6.18 -7.50
C ILE A 131 12.30 7.20 -7.88
N PRO A 132 12.84 7.15 -9.11
CA PRO A 132 13.71 8.20 -9.61
C PRO A 132 12.96 9.54 -9.76
N PRO A 133 13.66 10.69 -9.83
CA PRO A 133 13.04 12.01 -9.97
C PRO A 133 12.06 12.13 -11.15
N GLU A 134 12.32 11.41 -12.25
CA GLU A 134 11.50 11.43 -13.46
C GLU A 134 10.25 10.53 -13.37
N HIS A 135 10.15 9.71 -12.32
CA HIS A 135 9.04 8.77 -12.16
C HIS A 135 7.69 9.52 -12.04
N PRO A 136 6.60 9.05 -12.67
CA PRO A 136 5.30 9.71 -12.59
C PRO A 136 4.79 9.94 -11.16
N LEU A 137 5.06 9.00 -10.25
CA LEU A 137 4.71 9.14 -8.83
C LEU A 137 5.42 10.34 -8.18
N SER A 138 6.67 10.65 -8.55
CA SER A 138 7.39 11.83 -8.04
C SER A 138 6.65 13.12 -8.36
N GLN A 139 6.10 13.23 -9.56
CA GLN A 139 5.30 14.38 -9.99
C GLN A 139 3.97 14.46 -9.22
N THR A 140 3.29 13.32 -9.05
CA THR A 140 2.05 13.24 -8.27
C THR A 140 2.27 13.62 -6.80
N LEU A 141 3.32 13.11 -6.15
CA LEU A 141 3.66 13.47 -4.78
C LEU A 141 4.03 14.97 -4.67
N GLY A 142 4.75 15.50 -5.67
CA GLY A 142 5.07 16.93 -5.74
C GLY A 142 3.82 17.80 -5.82
N SER A 143 2.85 17.43 -6.66
CA SER A 143 1.56 18.13 -6.76
C SER A 143 0.79 18.06 -5.44
N LEU A 144 0.64 16.87 -4.87
CA LEU A 144 -0.08 16.65 -3.61
C LEU A 144 0.59 17.34 -2.42
N SER A 145 1.91 17.58 -2.46
CA SER A 145 2.63 18.28 -1.38
C SER A 145 2.14 19.71 -1.14
N ALA A 146 1.47 20.31 -2.13
CA ALA A 146 0.84 21.62 -1.97
C ALA A 146 -0.45 21.58 -1.15
N GLU A 147 -1.07 20.40 -0.97
CA GLU A 147 -2.32 20.24 -0.25
C GLU A 147 -2.11 20.23 1.27
N PRO A 148 -2.84 21.06 2.05
CA PRO A 148 -2.65 21.12 3.51
C PRO A 148 -2.86 19.79 4.26
N SER A 149 -3.71 18.93 3.70
CA SER A 149 -4.05 17.60 4.22
C SER A 149 -3.00 16.53 3.86
N PHE A 150 -2.05 16.82 2.98
CA PHE A 150 -1.02 15.87 2.58
C PHE A 150 0.04 15.70 3.66
N ARG A 151 0.43 14.45 3.93
CA ARG A 151 1.53 14.08 4.80
C ARG A 151 2.32 12.97 4.13
N LEU A 152 3.65 13.11 4.16
CA LEU A 152 4.57 12.08 3.69
C LEU A 152 5.42 11.64 4.88
N GLU A 153 5.25 10.37 5.26
CA GLU A 153 6.01 9.77 6.36
C GLU A 153 7.03 8.78 5.78
N THR A 154 8.31 9.02 6.08
CA THR A 154 9.39 8.12 5.70
C THR A 154 9.59 7.08 6.79
N LEU A 155 9.30 5.82 6.46
CA LEU A 155 9.56 4.69 7.34
C LEU A 155 11.05 4.35 7.31
N ARG A 156 11.69 4.37 8.46
CA ARG A 156 13.13 4.12 8.61
C ARG A 156 13.35 2.73 9.19
N ARG A 157 14.59 2.26 9.07
CA ARG A 157 15.09 1.11 9.84
C ARG A 157 15.05 1.46 11.33
N PHE A 158 14.78 0.45 12.17
CA PHE A 158 14.78 0.58 13.61
C PHE A 158 16.17 0.90 14.16
N SER A 159 16.20 1.84 15.09
CA SER A 159 17.33 2.10 15.96
C SER A 159 17.52 0.96 16.98
N ALA A 160 18.63 0.98 17.71
CA ALA A 160 18.89 0.01 18.77
C ALA A 160 17.83 0.12 19.87
N GLU A 161 17.42 1.35 20.19
CA GLU A 161 16.39 1.66 21.18
C GLU A 161 15.01 1.15 20.75
N GLU A 162 14.64 1.33 19.47
CA GLU A 162 13.38 0.82 18.91
C GLU A 162 13.38 -0.71 18.84
N THR A 163 14.53 -1.31 18.50
CA THR A 163 14.72 -2.77 18.53
C THR A 163 14.57 -3.30 19.95
N ALA A 164 15.19 -2.65 20.94
CA ALA A 164 15.07 -3.01 22.35
C ALA A 164 13.62 -2.91 22.84
N SER A 165 12.93 -1.82 22.46
CA SER A 165 11.53 -1.59 22.80
C SER A 165 10.62 -2.68 22.23
N LEU A 166 10.87 -3.13 20.99
CA LEU A 166 10.13 -4.23 20.39
C LEU A 166 10.37 -5.56 21.11
N ILE A 167 11.62 -5.85 21.48
CA ILE A 167 11.95 -7.06 22.23
C ILE A 167 11.27 -7.04 23.60
N GLU A 168 11.35 -5.92 24.32
CA GLU A 168 10.71 -5.76 25.63
C GLU A 168 9.19 -5.90 25.54
N ALA A 169 8.56 -5.30 24.52
CA ALA A 169 7.13 -5.42 24.30
C ALA A 169 6.68 -6.86 23.99
N THR A 170 7.58 -7.68 23.43
CA THR A 170 7.30 -9.07 23.06
C THR A 170 7.59 -10.03 24.21
N GLY A 171 8.80 -9.99 24.77
CA GLY A 171 9.25 -10.88 25.84
C GLY A 171 8.87 -10.45 27.26
N GLY A 172 8.32 -9.24 27.44
CA GLY A 172 7.89 -8.70 28.73
C GLY A 172 9.02 -8.29 29.69
N LEU A 173 10.28 -8.37 29.25
CA LEU A 173 11.47 -8.01 30.01
C LEU A 173 12.43 -7.19 29.14
N PRO A 174 13.17 -6.23 29.73
CA PRO A 174 14.15 -5.45 28.99
C PRO A 174 15.29 -6.35 28.48
N PRO A 175 15.65 -6.28 27.19
CA PRO A 175 16.72 -7.10 26.63
C PRO A 175 18.10 -6.64 27.09
N THR A 176 19.09 -7.53 26.97
CA THR A 176 20.50 -7.15 27.12
C THR A 176 20.98 -6.37 25.90
N GLU A 177 21.98 -5.50 26.10
CA GLU A 177 22.59 -4.72 25.02
C GLU A 177 23.22 -5.63 23.94
N ASP A 178 23.83 -6.75 24.34
CA ASP A 178 24.39 -7.75 23.42
C ASP A 178 23.31 -8.35 22.49
N LEU A 179 22.16 -8.73 23.04
CA LEU A 179 21.06 -9.27 22.26
C LEU A 179 20.54 -8.25 21.23
N VAL A 180 20.39 -6.99 21.65
CA VAL A 180 19.98 -5.89 20.77
C VAL A 180 21.00 -5.70 19.65
N GLN A 181 22.30 -5.64 19.97
CA GLN A 181 23.36 -5.47 18.97
C GLN A 181 23.45 -6.64 18.00
N ARG A 182 23.28 -7.88 18.47
CA ARG A 182 23.26 -9.08 17.62
C ARG A 182 22.07 -9.05 16.66
N ILE A 183 20.87 -8.77 17.15
CA ILE A 183 19.67 -8.67 16.30
C ILE A 183 19.85 -7.52 15.30
N GLN A 184 20.37 -6.37 15.73
CA GLN A 184 20.68 -5.26 14.83
C GLN A 184 21.71 -5.65 13.76
N GLY A 185 22.79 -6.33 14.12
CA GLY A 185 23.83 -6.76 13.19
C GLY A 185 23.32 -7.74 12.13
N HIS A 186 22.39 -8.62 12.48
CA HIS A 186 21.82 -9.59 11.54
C HIS A 186 20.66 -9.04 10.68
N THR A 187 19.92 -8.06 11.20
CA THR A 187 18.71 -7.54 10.54
C THR A 187 18.92 -6.17 9.90
N GLU A 188 20.04 -5.51 10.21
CA GLU A 188 20.33 -4.11 9.89
C GLU A 188 19.20 -3.16 10.31
N GLY A 189 18.49 -3.49 11.39
CA GLY A 189 17.32 -2.75 11.87
C GLY A 189 16.11 -2.82 10.94
N ASN A 190 16.06 -3.73 9.95
CA ASN A 190 14.88 -3.88 9.12
C ASN A 190 13.70 -4.36 9.97
N PRO A 191 12.59 -3.59 10.10
CA PRO A 191 11.51 -3.92 11.03
C PRO A 191 10.88 -5.31 10.83
N MET A 192 10.77 -5.76 9.57
CA MET A 192 10.26 -7.10 9.25
C MET A 192 11.20 -8.19 9.78
N PHE A 193 12.51 -8.03 9.56
CA PHE A 193 13.50 -9.02 10.00
C PHE A 193 13.71 -8.99 11.50
N VAL A 194 13.71 -7.80 12.12
CA VAL A 194 13.74 -7.68 13.58
C VAL A 194 12.54 -8.42 14.17
N GLY A 195 11.32 -8.14 13.71
CA GLY A 195 10.12 -8.81 14.23
C GLY A 195 10.14 -10.32 14.09
N GLU A 196 10.60 -10.84 12.95
CA GLU A 196 10.70 -12.28 12.71
C GLU A 196 11.74 -12.96 13.62
N VAL A 197 12.92 -12.34 13.80
CA VAL A 197 13.96 -12.85 14.70
C VAL A 197 13.46 -12.82 16.15
N VAL A 198 12.81 -11.73 16.58
CA VAL A 198 12.26 -11.61 17.93
C VAL A 198 11.19 -12.67 18.19
N ARG A 199 10.27 -12.90 17.25
CA ARG A 199 9.23 -13.96 17.38
C ARG A 199 9.86 -15.35 17.54
N LEU A 200 10.89 -15.67 16.75
CA LEU A 200 11.56 -16.97 16.83
C LEU A 200 12.30 -17.16 18.15
N LEU A 201 12.93 -16.11 18.68
CA LEU A 201 13.56 -16.15 19.98
C LEU A 201 12.53 -16.32 21.10
N GLU A 202 11.36 -15.68 21.00
CA GLU A 202 10.26 -15.85 21.96
C GLU A 202 9.77 -17.31 21.98
N GLU A 203 9.52 -17.90 20.81
CA GLU A 203 9.07 -19.30 20.66
C GLU A 203 10.08 -20.30 21.25
N GLN A 204 11.37 -19.96 21.24
CA GLN A 204 12.46 -20.80 21.78
C GLN A 204 12.77 -20.51 23.26
N GLY A 205 12.10 -19.54 23.90
CA GLY A 205 12.45 -19.06 25.24
C GLY A 205 13.79 -18.32 25.31
N GLY A 206 14.37 -17.95 24.16
CA GLY A 206 15.68 -17.30 24.03
C GLY A 206 15.67 -15.79 24.27
N LEU A 207 14.52 -15.19 24.59
CA LEU A 207 14.44 -13.79 25.03
C LEU A 207 14.82 -13.62 26.51
N ASP A 208 14.89 -14.71 27.28
CA ASP A 208 15.33 -14.67 28.67
C ASP A 208 16.86 -14.53 28.75
N SER A 209 17.30 -13.41 29.31
CA SER A 209 18.70 -12.93 29.37
C SER A 209 19.74 -13.92 29.94
N SER A 210 19.32 -15.03 30.54
CA SER A 210 20.20 -16.07 31.09
C SER A 210 20.63 -17.15 30.07
N GLU A 211 19.88 -17.35 28.98
CA GLU A 211 20.17 -18.40 27.98
C GLU A 211 20.66 -17.80 26.65
N ALA A 212 20.31 -16.55 26.34
CA ALA A 212 20.78 -15.82 25.15
C ALA A 212 22.31 -15.61 25.09
N ASP A 213 22.95 -15.60 26.27
CA ASP A 213 24.40 -15.46 26.47
C ASP A 213 25.16 -16.77 26.16
N LYS A 214 24.46 -17.91 26.09
CA LYS A 214 25.05 -19.22 25.75
C LYS A 214 24.95 -19.52 24.26
N GLY A 215 25.46 -18.62 23.43
CA GLY A 215 25.87 -18.97 22.06
C GLY A 215 24.80 -19.69 21.21
N ALA A 216 23.51 -19.46 21.48
CA ALA A 216 22.45 -19.82 20.55
C ALA A 216 22.78 -19.03 19.29
N ALA A 217 23.39 -19.71 18.31
CA ALA A 217 23.59 -19.16 17.00
C ALA A 217 22.23 -18.61 16.59
N LEU A 218 22.16 -17.32 16.30
CA LEU A 218 21.02 -16.77 15.58
C LEU A 218 21.08 -17.43 14.21
N GLU A 219 20.58 -18.67 14.12
CA GLU A 219 20.41 -19.37 12.87
C GLU A 219 19.44 -18.49 12.09
N VAL A 220 20.01 -17.82 11.08
CA VAL A 220 19.29 -16.92 10.19
C VAL A 220 18.01 -17.64 9.76
N PRO A 221 16.83 -17.13 10.17
CA PRO A 221 15.57 -17.79 9.92
C PRO A 221 15.40 -18.13 8.44
N GLU A 222 14.75 -19.26 8.11
CA GLU A 222 14.49 -19.60 6.70
C GLU A 222 13.73 -18.49 5.95
N SER A 223 12.94 -17.68 6.66
CA SER A 223 12.27 -16.48 6.15
C SER A 223 13.25 -15.41 5.66
N VAL A 224 14.40 -15.22 6.33
CA VAL A 224 15.47 -14.32 5.86
C VAL A 224 16.13 -14.91 4.60
N ARG A 225 16.40 -16.22 4.56
CA ARG A 225 16.92 -16.89 3.36
C ARG A 225 15.95 -16.81 2.18
N ALA A 226 14.64 -16.85 2.43
CA ALA A 226 13.60 -16.75 1.42
C ALA A 226 13.52 -15.35 0.80
N VAL A 227 13.64 -14.29 1.60
CA VAL A 227 13.62 -12.90 1.11
C VAL A 227 14.90 -12.58 0.31
N THR A 228 16.07 -13.06 0.73
CA THR A 228 17.30 -12.94 -0.07
C THR A 228 17.19 -13.68 -1.40
N ARG A 229 16.61 -14.90 -1.42
CA ARG A 229 16.35 -15.64 -2.68
C ARG A 229 15.33 -14.95 -3.58
N GLN A 230 14.34 -14.28 -3.01
CA GLN A 230 13.33 -13.55 -3.78
C GLN A 230 13.90 -12.30 -4.43
N ARG A 231 14.83 -11.60 -3.77
CA ARG A 231 15.60 -10.48 -4.35
C ARG A 231 16.62 -10.95 -5.41
N LEU A 232 17.27 -12.10 -5.21
CA LEU A 232 18.18 -12.71 -6.18
C LEU A 232 17.50 -13.23 -7.46
N ARG A 233 16.18 -13.45 -7.45
CA ARG A 233 15.41 -13.82 -8.65
C ARG A 233 15.17 -12.65 -9.61
N GLY A 234 15.38 -11.41 -9.17
CA GLY A 234 15.36 -10.21 -10.01
C GLY A 234 16.71 -9.88 -10.67
N LEU A 235 17.77 -10.64 -10.38
CA LEU A 235 19.09 -10.45 -10.97
C LEU A 235 19.32 -11.46 -12.10
N SER A 236 19.92 -10.98 -13.21
CA SER A 236 20.23 -11.80 -14.38
C SER A 236 21.07 -13.04 -13.99
N ALA A 237 20.94 -14.11 -14.78
CA ALA A 237 21.59 -15.40 -14.52
C ALA A 237 23.11 -15.32 -14.31
N GLU A 238 23.77 -14.28 -14.86
CA GLU A 238 25.21 -14.03 -14.72
C GLU A 238 25.60 -13.53 -13.32
N CYS A 239 24.71 -12.85 -12.59
CA CYS A 239 25.01 -12.38 -11.22
C CYS A 239 24.88 -13.51 -10.18
N ASN A 240 24.00 -14.49 -10.43
CA ASN A 240 23.77 -15.63 -9.54
C ASN A 240 24.93 -16.65 -9.54
N GLN A 241 25.81 -16.64 -10.53
CA GLN A 241 26.96 -17.58 -10.58
C GLN A 241 28.17 -17.14 -9.74
N THR A 242 28.25 -15.87 -9.34
CA THR A 242 29.40 -15.31 -8.61
C THR A 242 29.21 -15.27 -7.10
N LEU A 243 28.01 -15.62 -6.60
CA LEU A 243 27.60 -15.51 -5.18
C LEU A 243 27.37 -16.87 -4.49
N LEU A 244 27.83 -17.97 -5.10
CA LEU A 244 27.96 -19.31 -4.49
C LEU A 244 29.43 -19.70 -4.37
#